data_AF-A0A850AYV6-F1
#
_entry.id   AF-A0A850AYV6-F1
#
_cell.length_a   1.000
_cell.length_b   1.000
_cell.length_c   1.000
_cell.angle_alpha   90.00
_cell.angle_beta   90.00
_cell.angle_gamma   90.00
#
_symmetry.space_group_name_H-M   'P 1'
#
loop_
_entity.id
_entity.type
_entity.pdbx_description
1 polymer ?
#
loop_
_entity_poly.entity_id
_entity_poly.type
_entity_poly.pdbx_seq_one_letter_code
_entity_poly.pdbx_strand_id
1 'polypeptide(L)'
;MRYCDCDSPVESMDRRTSGVCASCSRSFAPEWYADDRTVREFYDRLALAMGGEPSFPYFRQLAEAREKTGRPLFGLRYLSRDNVADAAEEAADGANYALFELLQSRRRGLDPADDLILDAARHFALAYAALAAAQSKHRGMP
;
A
#
# COMPACT_ATOMS: atom_id res chain seq x y z
N MET A 1 15.76 -7.82 -24.72
CA MET A 1 15.66 -6.37 -24.41
C MET A 1 16.38 -6.13 -23.09
N ARG A 2 17.13 -5.04 -22.91
CA ARG A 2 17.74 -4.69 -21.60
C ARG A 2 16.87 -3.63 -20.94
N TYR A 3 16.36 -3.93 -19.75
CA TYR A 3 15.55 -2.99 -18.95
C TYR A 3 16.44 -2.05 -18.13
N CYS A 4 15.84 -1.01 -17.57
CA CYS A 4 16.46 -0.12 -16.59
C CYS A 4 16.95 -0.91 -15.36
N ASP A 5 18.15 -0.58 -14.90
CA ASP A 5 18.86 -1.16 -13.76
C ASP A 5 19.36 -0.08 -12.78
N CYS A 6 18.84 1.15 -12.90
CA CYS A 6 19.21 2.24 -11.99
C CYS A 6 18.67 2.00 -10.58
N ASP A 7 19.46 2.31 -9.55
CA ASP A 7 19.02 2.25 -8.15
C ASP A 7 17.86 3.22 -7.84
N SER A 8 17.79 4.33 -8.56
CA SER A 8 16.73 5.33 -8.45
C SER A 8 16.23 5.69 -9.84
N PRO A 9 15.35 4.87 -10.44
CA PRO A 9 14.82 5.13 -11.76
C PRO A 9 13.93 6.38 -11.77
N VAL A 10 14.10 7.22 -12.79
CA VAL A 10 13.28 8.42 -13.00
C VAL A 10 12.62 8.30 -14.36
N GLU A 11 11.30 8.37 -14.43
CA GLU A 11 10.59 8.33 -15.71
C GLU A 11 10.83 9.61 -16.51
N SER A 12 11.05 9.47 -17.82
CA SER A 12 11.18 10.62 -18.72
C SER A 12 9.90 11.45 -18.75
N MET A 13 10.04 12.76 -18.57
CA MET A 13 8.94 13.73 -18.69
C MET A 13 8.55 14.01 -20.16
N ASP A 14 9.41 13.63 -21.13
CA ASP A 14 9.09 13.77 -22.55
C ASP A 14 8.14 12.64 -22.99
N ARG A 15 6.94 13.02 -23.42
CA ARG A 15 5.90 12.09 -23.90
C ARG A 15 6.37 11.19 -25.04
N ARG A 16 7.35 11.62 -25.86
CA ARG A 16 7.93 10.81 -26.94
C ARG A 16 8.79 9.65 -26.43
N THR A 17 9.24 9.73 -25.18
CA THR A 17 10.09 8.76 -24.50
C THR A 17 9.44 8.28 -23.19
N SER A 18 8.10 8.31 -23.12
CA SER A 18 7.37 7.73 -21.99
C SER A 18 7.71 6.25 -21.80
N GLY A 19 7.82 5.80 -20.57
CA GLY A 19 8.19 4.42 -20.24
C GLY A 19 9.68 4.08 -20.38
N VAL A 20 10.55 5.09 -20.53
CA VAL A 20 12.01 4.92 -20.35
C VAL A 20 12.54 5.72 -19.18
N CYS A 21 13.66 5.24 -18.63
CA CYS A 21 14.40 5.95 -17.59
C CYS A 21 15.15 7.15 -18.17
N ALA A 22 14.95 8.34 -17.58
CA ALA A 22 15.66 9.56 -17.94
C ALA A 22 17.18 9.46 -17.72
N SER A 23 17.64 8.61 -16.79
CA SER A 23 19.05 8.47 -16.44
C SER A 23 19.82 7.53 -17.37
N CYS A 24 19.22 6.42 -17.82
CA CYS A 24 19.91 5.40 -18.62
C CYS A 24 19.28 5.14 -20.00
N SER A 25 18.19 5.84 -20.34
CA SER A 25 17.45 5.73 -21.60
C SER A 25 16.93 4.33 -21.93
N ARG A 26 16.95 3.39 -20.99
CA ARG A 26 16.39 2.05 -21.13
C ARG A 26 14.93 2.02 -20.68
N SER A 27 14.14 1.16 -21.30
CA SER A 27 12.75 0.93 -20.92
C SER A 27 12.62 0.35 -19.52
N PHE A 28 11.56 0.72 -18.81
CA PHE A 28 11.20 0.03 -17.56
C PHE A 28 10.67 -1.37 -17.85
N ALA A 29 10.90 -2.27 -16.89
CA ALA A 29 10.38 -3.62 -16.97
C ALA A 29 8.84 -3.59 -16.84
N PRO A 30 8.07 -4.36 -17.63
CA PRO A 30 6.61 -4.36 -17.56
C PRO A 30 6.05 -4.66 -16.16
N GLU A 31 6.76 -5.45 -15.37
CA GLU A 31 6.44 -5.79 -13.97
C GLU A 31 6.62 -4.63 -12.97
N TRP A 32 7.23 -3.50 -13.39
CA TRP A 32 7.34 -2.30 -12.55
C TRP A 32 6.16 -1.35 -12.70
N TYR A 33 5.24 -1.58 -13.63
CA TYR A 33 4.07 -0.73 -13.74
C TYR A 33 3.00 -1.20 -12.76
N ALA A 34 2.53 -0.29 -11.90
CA ALA A 34 1.28 -0.47 -11.18
C ALA A 34 0.13 -0.38 -12.19
N ASP A 35 -0.26 -1.50 -12.78
CA ASP A 35 -1.33 -1.63 -13.77
C ASP A 35 -2.44 -2.58 -13.28
N ASP A 36 -3.49 -2.71 -14.08
CA ASP A 36 -4.64 -3.56 -13.73
C ASP A 36 -4.28 -5.04 -13.57
N ARG A 37 -3.16 -5.49 -14.15
CA ARG A 37 -2.67 -6.85 -14.00
C ARG A 37 -1.94 -6.98 -12.66
N THR A 38 -0.96 -6.13 -12.36
CA THR A 38 -0.18 -6.23 -11.11
C THR A 38 -1.06 -6.02 -9.88
N VAL A 39 -2.03 -5.09 -9.97
CA VAL A 39 -2.98 -4.83 -8.89
C VAL A 39 -3.87 -6.05 -8.65
N ARG A 40 -4.41 -6.65 -9.72
CA ARG A 40 -5.24 -7.85 -9.64
C ARG A 40 -4.46 -9.03 -9.06
N GLU A 41 -3.26 -9.29 -9.56
CA GLU A 41 -2.39 -10.37 -9.07
C GLU A 41 -2.12 -10.24 -7.56
N PHE A 42 -1.88 -9.02 -7.08
CA PHE A 42 -1.71 -8.76 -5.65
C PHE A 42 -2.98 -9.08 -4.84
N TYR A 43 -4.12 -8.50 -5.23
CA TYR A 43 -5.37 -8.69 -4.49
C TYR A 43 -5.95 -10.11 -4.60
N ASP A 44 -5.68 -10.84 -5.68
CA ASP A 44 -6.06 -12.24 -5.81
C ASP A 44 -5.26 -13.11 -4.82
N ARG A 45 -3.95 -12.85 -4.66
CA ARG A 45 -3.14 -13.54 -3.64
C ARG A 45 -3.58 -13.18 -2.23
N LEU A 46 -3.93 -11.91 -1.99
CA LEU A 46 -4.46 -11.48 -0.70
C LEU A 46 -5.81 -12.16 -0.40
N ALA A 47 -6.68 -12.30 -1.40
CA ALA A 47 -7.97 -12.99 -1.25
C ALA A 47 -7.80 -14.43 -0.74
N LEU A 48 -6.81 -15.15 -1.28
CA LEU A 48 -6.47 -16.50 -0.81
C LEU A 48 -6.01 -16.51 0.65
N ALA A 49 -5.19 -15.53 1.04
CA ALA A 49 -4.72 -15.40 2.43
C ALA A 49 -5.83 -15.01 3.40
N MET A 50 -6.84 -14.26 2.95
CA MET A 50 -7.99 -13.84 3.75
C MET A 50 -9.02 -14.95 3.99
N GLY A 51 -8.88 -16.13 3.36
CA GLY A 51 -9.66 -17.31 3.71
C GLY A 51 -11.18 -17.18 3.57
N GLY A 52 -11.65 -16.26 2.72
CA GLY A 52 -13.09 -16.01 2.53
C GLY A 52 -13.70 -14.99 3.49
N GLU A 53 -12.89 -14.15 4.14
CA GLU A 53 -13.35 -13.03 4.97
C GLU A 53 -14.46 -12.21 4.27
N PRO A 54 -15.70 -12.15 4.81
CA PRO A 54 -16.85 -11.55 4.14
C PRO A 54 -16.68 -10.06 3.80
N SER A 55 -15.89 -9.32 4.58
CA SER A 55 -15.63 -7.90 4.35
C SER A 55 -14.61 -7.64 3.24
N PHE A 56 -13.83 -8.65 2.83
CA PHE A 56 -12.73 -8.51 1.89
C PHE A 56 -13.12 -7.96 0.51
N PRO A 57 -14.23 -8.39 -0.13
CA PRO A 57 -14.64 -7.83 -1.42
C PRO A 57 -14.88 -6.32 -1.39
N TYR A 58 -15.44 -5.79 -0.29
CA TYR A 58 -15.68 -4.36 -0.11
C TYR A 58 -14.38 -3.60 0.13
N PHE A 59 -13.49 -4.15 0.96
CA PHE A 59 -12.15 -3.60 1.16
C PHE A 59 -11.37 -3.53 -0.16
N ARG A 60 -11.35 -4.62 -0.93
CA ARG A 60 -10.69 -4.70 -2.23
C ARG A 60 -11.23 -3.64 -3.19
N GLN A 61 -12.55 -3.51 -3.29
CA GLN A 61 -13.18 -2.49 -4.16
C GLN A 61 -12.72 -1.08 -3.79
N LEU A 62 -12.70 -0.75 -2.50
CA LEU A 62 -12.24 0.57 -2.03
C LEU A 62 -10.76 0.79 -2.36
N ALA A 63 -9.92 -0.20 -2.09
CA ALA A 63 -8.48 -0.09 -2.27
C ALA A 63 -8.09 0.00 -3.77
N GLU A 64 -8.71 -0.81 -4.64
CA GLU A 64 -8.54 -0.72 -6.09
C GLU A 64 -9.04 0.62 -6.66
N ALA A 65 -10.16 1.16 -6.16
CA ALA A 65 -10.65 2.47 -6.58
C ALA A 65 -9.68 3.61 -6.21
N ARG A 66 -9.09 3.56 -5.00
CA ARG A 66 -8.08 4.52 -4.56
C ARG A 66 -6.80 4.41 -5.38
N GLU A 67 -6.31 3.19 -5.60
CA GLU A 67 -5.14 2.95 -6.46
C GLU A 67 -5.39 3.50 -7.87
N LYS A 68 -6.51 3.15 -8.50
CA LYS A 68 -6.84 3.62 -9.86
C LYS A 68 -6.89 5.14 -9.97
N THR A 69 -7.38 5.82 -8.93
CA THR A 69 -7.42 7.28 -8.86
C THR A 69 -6.02 7.87 -8.65
N GLY A 70 -5.18 7.22 -7.83
CA GLY A 70 -3.83 7.66 -7.54
C GLY A 70 -2.82 7.33 -8.64
N ARG A 71 -3.03 6.27 -9.42
CA ARG A 71 -2.07 5.74 -10.41
C ARG A 71 -1.51 6.79 -11.36
N PRO A 72 -2.30 7.72 -11.94
CA PRO A 72 -1.75 8.75 -12.82
C PRO A 72 -0.86 9.78 -12.10
N LEU A 73 -1.02 9.94 -10.79
CA LEU A 73 -0.26 10.87 -9.96
C LEU A 73 1.01 10.23 -9.40
N PHE A 74 0.90 8.96 -9.01
CA PHE A 74 2.00 8.22 -8.38
C PHE A 74 2.84 7.45 -9.38
N GLY A 75 2.26 6.82 -10.41
CA GLY A 75 2.99 6.12 -11.46
C GLY A 75 4.12 5.24 -10.91
N LEU A 76 5.34 5.43 -11.44
CA LEU A 76 6.56 4.75 -10.98
C LEU A 76 7.21 5.37 -9.73
N ARG A 77 6.63 6.43 -9.13
CA ARG A 77 7.22 7.09 -7.94
C ARG A 77 7.34 6.16 -6.75
N TYR A 78 6.57 5.07 -6.69
CA TYR A 78 6.72 4.07 -5.63
C TYR A 78 8.13 3.45 -5.60
N LEU A 79 8.86 3.42 -6.74
CA LEU A 79 10.22 2.88 -6.83
C LEU A 79 11.24 3.72 -6.05
N SER A 80 10.96 5.00 -5.80
CA SER A 80 11.86 5.92 -5.11
C SER A 80 11.37 6.32 -3.71
N ARG A 81 10.27 5.72 -3.23
CA ARG A 81 9.67 6.02 -1.91
C ARG A 81 10.08 4.97 -0.89
N ASP A 82 10.13 5.38 0.38
CA ASP A 82 10.12 4.43 1.49
C ASP A 82 8.67 4.02 1.78
N ASN A 83 8.13 3.16 0.91
CA ASN A 83 6.73 2.72 1.01
C ASN A 83 6.42 2.04 2.35
N VAL A 84 7.43 1.48 3.04
CA VAL A 84 7.25 0.88 4.36
C VAL A 84 7.13 1.96 5.44
N ALA A 85 7.97 2.99 5.40
CA ALA A 85 7.82 4.12 6.32
C ALA A 85 6.46 4.82 6.15
N ASP A 86 6.06 5.09 4.90
CA ASP A 86 4.75 5.66 4.61
C ASP A 86 3.61 4.78 5.13
N ALA A 87 3.68 3.46 4.90
CA ALA A 87 2.66 2.53 5.38
C ALA A 87 2.65 2.37 6.92
N ALA A 88 3.79 2.57 7.58
CA ALA A 88 3.88 2.58 9.03
C ALA A 88 3.19 3.81 9.64
N GLU A 89 3.32 4.97 9.02
CA GLU A 89 2.56 6.18 9.40
C GLU A 89 1.05 5.95 9.23
N GLU A 90 0.62 5.40 8.10
CA GLU A 90 -0.79 5.09 7.84
C GLU A 90 -1.37 4.05 8.83
N ALA A 91 -0.57 3.08 9.27
CA ALA A 91 -0.98 2.15 10.31
C ALA A 91 -1.18 2.84 11.67
N ALA A 92 -0.28 3.76 12.04
CA ALA A 92 -0.44 4.55 13.26
C ALA A 92 -1.69 5.45 13.20
N ASP A 93 -1.93 6.08 12.04
CA ASP A 93 -3.13 6.88 11.81
C ASP A 93 -4.41 6.04 11.87
N GLY A 94 -4.41 4.84 11.32
CA GLY A 94 -5.52 3.89 11.44
C GLY A 94 -5.86 3.56 12.90
N ALA A 95 -4.85 3.33 13.75
CA ALA A 95 -5.06 3.11 15.18
C ALA A 95 -5.59 4.36 15.90
N ASN A 96 -5.13 5.56 15.52
CA ASN A 96 -5.66 6.81 16.05
C ASN A 96 -7.13 7.02 15.65
N TYR A 97 -7.51 6.69 14.42
CA TYR A 97 -8.91 6.77 13.97
C TYR A 97 -9.81 5.81 14.73
N ALA A 98 -9.34 4.60 15.06
CA ALA A 98 -10.07 3.69 15.93
C ALA A 98 -10.32 4.32 17.33
N LEU A 99 -9.31 4.94 17.93
CA LEU A 99 -9.48 5.69 19.18
C LEU A 99 -10.50 6.83 19.04
N PHE A 100 -10.47 7.57 17.93
CA PHE A 100 -11.43 8.66 17.73
C PHE A 100 -12.87 8.17 17.58
N GLU A 101 -13.09 7.04 16.90
CA GLU A 101 -14.43 6.42 16.81
C GLU A 101 -14.93 5.97 18.19
N LEU A 102 -14.05 5.40 19.02
CA LEU A 102 -14.34 5.05 20.41
C LEU A 102 -14.80 6.27 21.21
N LEU A 103 -14.06 7.38 21.12
CA LEU A 103 -14.38 8.63 21.82
C LEU A 103 -15.70 9.24 21.32
N GLN A 104 -15.96 9.18 20.01
CA GLN A 104 -17.23 9.65 19.44
C GLN A 104 -18.42 8.81 19.91
N SER A 105 -18.28 7.48 19.95
CA SER A 105 -19.32 6.56 20.42
C SER A 105 -19.69 6.84 21.88
N ARG A 106 -18.67 6.99 22.75
CA ARG A 106 -18.86 7.36 24.17
C ARG A 106 -19.57 8.69 24.32
N ARG A 107 -19.20 9.71 23.54
CA ARG A 107 -19.86 11.03 23.57
C ARG A 107 -21.35 10.94 23.19
N ARG A 108 -21.72 10.03 22.29
CA ARG A 108 -23.11 9.81 21.84
C ARG A 108 -23.93 8.95 22.81
N GLY A 109 -23.32 8.42 23.88
CA GLY A 109 -23.98 7.48 24.79
C GLY A 109 -24.33 6.15 24.12
N LEU A 110 -23.68 5.83 23.00
CA LEU A 110 -23.80 4.52 22.36
C LEU A 110 -23.01 3.52 23.19
N ASP A 111 -23.50 2.28 23.29
CA ASP A 111 -22.71 1.17 23.78
C ASP A 111 -21.53 1.01 22.80
N PRO A 112 -20.33 1.40 23.20
CA PRO A 112 -19.24 1.45 22.27
C PRO A 112 -18.85 0.00 22.01
N ALA A 113 -18.74 -0.38 20.73
CA ALA A 113 -18.26 -1.70 20.33
C ALA A 113 -16.74 -1.79 20.60
N ASP A 114 -16.34 -1.59 21.86
CA ASP A 114 -14.97 -1.40 22.33
C ASP A 114 -14.10 -2.55 21.82
N ASP A 115 -14.61 -3.78 21.89
CA ASP A 115 -13.89 -4.97 21.42
C ASP A 115 -13.62 -4.93 19.91
N LEU A 116 -14.59 -4.51 19.09
CA LEU A 116 -14.40 -4.42 17.63
C LEU A 116 -13.46 -3.27 17.26
N ILE A 117 -13.54 -2.14 17.96
CA ILE A 117 -12.67 -0.99 17.73
C ILE A 117 -11.24 -1.30 18.17
N LEU A 118 -11.08 -1.96 19.31
CA LEU A 118 -9.79 -2.44 19.80
C LEU A 118 -9.20 -3.51 18.87
N ASP A 119 -10.02 -4.39 18.30
CA ASP A 119 -9.56 -5.38 17.33
C ASP A 119 -9.09 -4.71 16.03
N ALA A 120 -9.79 -3.68 15.55
CA ALA A 120 -9.34 -2.87 14.42
C ALA A 120 -7.99 -2.19 14.71
N ALA A 121 -7.84 -1.56 15.88
CA ALA A 121 -6.57 -0.96 16.32
C ALA A 121 -5.44 -2.01 16.40
N ARG A 122 -5.75 -3.22 16.88
CA ARG A 122 -4.82 -4.36 16.91
C ARG A 122 -4.37 -4.74 15.51
N HIS A 123 -5.27 -4.80 14.53
CA HIS A 123 -4.92 -5.11 13.14
C HIS A 123 -3.97 -4.07 12.52
N PHE A 124 -4.16 -2.78 12.80
CA PHE A 124 -3.20 -1.76 12.39
C PHE A 124 -1.82 -1.94 13.04
N ALA A 125 -1.77 -2.23 14.34
CA ALA A 125 -0.52 -2.51 15.04
C ALA A 125 0.20 -3.76 14.49
N LEU A 126 -0.54 -4.82 14.14
CA LEU A 126 0.02 -6.01 13.50
C LEU A 126 0.53 -5.73 12.09
N ALA A 127 -0.16 -4.89 11.32
CA ALA A 127 0.30 -4.45 10.01
C ALA A 127 1.64 -3.70 10.11
N TYR A 128 1.74 -2.75 11.06
CA TYR A 128 3.00 -2.06 11.36
C TYR A 128 4.14 -3.05 11.66
N ALA A 129 3.91 -4.01 12.56
CA ALA A 129 4.93 -4.99 12.94
C ALA A 129 5.39 -5.85 11.74
N ALA A 130 4.46 -6.29 10.89
CA ALA A 130 4.78 -7.06 9.69
C ALA A 130 5.60 -6.25 8.67
N LEU A 131 5.25 -4.98 8.47
CA LEU A 131 5.97 -4.07 7.57
C LEU A 131 7.38 -3.75 8.08
N ALA A 132 7.52 -3.45 9.37
CA ALA A 132 8.82 -3.24 10.00
C ALA A 132 9.73 -4.46 9.85
N ALA A 133 9.20 -5.67 10.04
CA ALA A 133 9.94 -6.91 9.84
C ALA A 133 10.37 -7.11 8.38
N ALA A 134 9.53 -6.74 7.40
CA ALA A 134 9.91 -6.77 5.99
C ALA A 134 11.06 -5.80 5.68
N GLN A 135 11.02 -4.58 6.24
CA GLN A 135 12.08 -3.59 6.06
C GLN A 135 13.42 -4.04 6.66
N SER A 136 13.42 -4.64 7.85
CA SER A 136 14.63 -5.18 8.48
C SER A 136 15.28 -6.27 7.62
N LYS A 137 14.47 -7.19 7.07
CA LYS A 137 14.96 -8.22 6.13
C LYS A 137 15.60 -7.61 4.89
N HIS A 138 15.01 -6.56 4.32
CA HIS A 138 15.56 -5.88 3.15
C HIS A 138 16.87 -5.13 3.44
N ARG A 139 17.08 -4.68 4.68
CA ARG A 139 18.32 -4.02 5.13
C ARG A 139 19.41 -5.00 5.57
N GLY A 140 19.19 -6.31 5.42
CA GLY A 140 20.16 -7.33 5.85
C GLY A 140 20.35 -7.41 7.37
N MET A 141 19.40 -6.87 8.15
CA MET A 141 19.37 -7.05 9.59
C MET A 141 18.62 -8.35 9.90
N PRO A 142 19.13 -9.19 10.83
CA PRO A 142 18.55 -10.51 11.15
C PRO A 142 17.11 -10.42 11.64
#